data_AF-D3YQI5-F1
#
_entry.id   AF-D3YQI5-F1
#
_cell.length_a   1.000
_cell.length_b   1.000
_cell.length_c   1.000
_cell.angle_alpha   90.00
_cell.angle_beta   90.00
_cell.angle_gamma   90.00
#
_symmetry.space_group_name_H-M   'P 1'
#
loop_
_entity.id
_entity.type
_entity.pdbx_description
1 polymer ?
#
loop_
_entity_poly.entity_id
_entity_poly.type
_entity_poly.pdbx_seq_one_letter_code
_entity_poly.pdbx_strand_id
1 'polypeptide(L)'
;ASSNKEFILHKDEAVPRGEKVKLNGDRQGLEEDAHAMKTQDNRVHQNNLKQLCRICGVSFKNDCYKSTYPVHGPVDDETLRLLRKKEKTATSWPDLIAKVFKIDVREDVDTIHPTRFCHNCWNIIHRKFSNTLCEVYFPRNSTMEWQPHSSNCDVCHTTRRGVKRKSQPPRVQRGKRVKITGERARLNRGGKNQAQINNKNLMKEIVNCNDIHLSTKLFVVDYPVDFIKSISCQICEHILADPVETTCKHLFCRTCILKCIRVMGSYCPSCWYPCFPTDLVTPVKSFLNILDNLSIRCPVKECDEEILHGKYGQHLSSHKEMKDRELCSYINKGGRPRQHLLSLTRRAQKHRLRELKRQVKAFAEKEEGGDIKAVCMTLFLLALRAKNEHKQADELEAIMQGRGSGLHPAVCLAIRVNTFLSCSQYHKMYRTVKAVTGRQIFQPLHSLRTAEKALLPGYHPFE
;
A
#
# COMPACT_ATOMS: atom_id res chain seq x y z
N ALA A 1 20.19 -46.19 -57.66
CA ALA A 1 20.98 -45.25 -58.47
C ALA A 1 21.85 -44.45 -57.50
N SER A 2 23.04 -44.95 -57.17
CA SER A 2 24.34 -44.54 -57.76
C SER A 2 24.70 -43.11 -57.31
N SER A 3 25.81 -42.80 -56.64
CA SER A 3 27.04 -43.58 -56.43
C SER A 3 27.96 -42.87 -55.41
N ASN A 4 28.61 -43.66 -54.52
CA ASN A 4 30.05 -43.68 -54.16
C ASN A 4 30.71 -42.43 -53.52
N LYS A 5 31.73 -42.51 -52.65
CA LYS A 5 32.62 -43.60 -52.20
C LYS A 5 33.37 -43.18 -50.93
N GLU A 6 33.70 -44.15 -50.10
CA GLU A 6 34.64 -44.12 -48.96
C GLU A 6 36.12 -43.94 -49.37
N PHE A 7 36.94 -43.46 -48.40
CA PHE A 7 38.14 -44.13 -47.81
C PHE A 7 39.42 -43.25 -47.56
N ILE A 8 39.85 -43.28 -46.29
CA ILE A 8 41.19 -43.67 -45.74
C ILE A 8 42.39 -42.68 -45.63
N LEU A 9 42.76 -42.47 -44.35
CA LEU A 9 44.05 -42.51 -43.62
C LEU A 9 45.32 -41.69 -44.00
N HIS A 10 45.81 -41.03 -42.93
CA HIS A 10 47.16 -41.03 -42.31
C HIS A 10 48.43 -40.41 -42.95
N LYS A 11 49.07 -39.62 -42.06
CA LYS A 11 50.48 -39.62 -41.59
C LYS A 11 51.54 -38.74 -42.28
N ASP A 12 52.03 -37.82 -41.44
CA ASP A 12 53.41 -37.62 -40.96
C ASP A 12 54.59 -37.26 -41.91
N GLU A 13 55.39 -36.33 -41.36
CA GLU A 13 56.84 -36.11 -41.52
C GLU A 13 57.39 -35.42 -42.78
N ALA A 14 58.02 -34.24 -42.59
CA ALA A 14 59.48 -34.09 -42.60
C ALA A 14 59.95 -32.62 -42.70
N VAL A 15 60.76 -32.22 -41.72
CA VAL A 15 61.76 -31.12 -41.67
C VAL A 15 63.00 -31.53 -42.53
N PRO A 16 64.01 -30.70 -42.97
CA PRO A 16 64.44 -29.35 -42.54
C PRO A 16 64.93 -28.33 -43.62
N ARG A 17 65.29 -27.15 -43.10
CA ARG A 17 66.54 -26.38 -43.34
C ARG A 17 66.43 -25.09 -44.14
N GLY A 18 66.70 -23.98 -43.45
CA GLY A 18 66.96 -22.67 -44.01
C GLY A 18 67.08 -21.61 -42.92
N GLU A 19 68.23 -21.55 -42.25
CA GLU A 19 68.57 -20.42 -41.37
C GLU A 19 68.64 -19.12 -42.18
N LYS A 20 67.80 -18.15 -41.82
CA LYS A 20 68.14 -16.72 -41.89
C LYS A 20 67.62 -16.02 -40.64
N VAL A 21 68.56 -15.59 -39.82
CA VAL A 21 68.39 -14.69 -38.68
C VAL A 21 67.79 -13.36 -39.15
N LYS A 22 66.68 -12.93 -38.54
CA LYS A 22 66.46 -11.56 -38.00
C LYS A 22 65.04 -11.41 -37.39
N LEU A 23 65.04 -11.15 -36.08
CA LEU A 23 64.14 -10.25 -35.32
C LEU A 23 62.62 -10.40 -35.57
N ASN A 24 61.97 -11.27 -34.79
CA ASN A 24 60.57 -11.13 -34.38
C ASN A 24 60.32 -12.00 -33.14
N GLY A 25 60.96 -11.63 -32.01
CA GLY A 25 60.78 -12.31 -30.72
C GLY A 25 59.72 -11.69 -29.81
N ASP A 26 59.31 -10.44 -30.05
CA ASP A 26 58.53 -9.70 -29.05
C ASP A 26 57.07 -9.43 -29.42
N ARG A 27 56.60 -9.77 -30.64
CA ARG A 27 55.19 -9.52 -31.00
C ARG A 27 54.23 -10.57 -30.47
N GLN A 28 54.62 -11.85 -30.41
CA GLN A 28 53.75 -12.93 -29.91
C GLN A 28 53.59 -12.88 -28.39
N GLY A 29 54.65 -12.61 -27.63
CA GLY A 29 54.56 -12.45 -26.17
C GLY A 29 53.75 -11.21 -25.76
N LEU A 30 53.93 -10.07 -26.46
CA LEU A 30 53.16 -8.85 -26.18
C LEU A 30 51.70 -8.96 -26.63
N GLU A 31 51.39 -9.69 -27.70
CA GLU A 31 50.00 -9.98 -28.11
C GLU A 31 49.35 -10.98 -27.15
N GLU A 32 50.03 -12.06 -26.74
CA GLU A 32 49.53 -13.01 -25.74
C GLU A 32 49.31 -12.33 -24.37
N ASP A 33 50.25 -11.47 -23.93
CA ASP A 33 50.10 -10.70 -22.70
C ASP A 33 49.00 -9.64 -22.80
N ALA A 34 48.82 -8.99 -23.96
CA ALA A 34 47.72 -8.06 -24.19
C ALA A 34 46.36 -8.78 -24.27
N HIS A 35 46.31 -9.98 -24.84
CA HIS A 35 45.13 -10.84 -24.86
C HIS A 35 44.81 -11.39 -23.47
N ALA A 36 45.82 -11.78 -22.68
CA ALA A 36 45.67 -12.21 -21.29
C ALA A 36 45.18 -11.06 -20.39
N MET A 37 45.75 -9.85 -20.54
CA MET A 37 45.29 -8.65 -19.83
C MET A 37 43.87 -8.25 -20.21
N LYS A 38 43.50 -8.26 -21.50
CA LYS A 38 42.11 -8.04 -21.94
C LYS A 38 41.15 -9.09 -21.37
N THR A 39 41.58 -10.35 -21.29
CA THR A 39 40.78 -11.43 -20.72
C THR A 39 40.59 -11.24 -19.21
N GLN A 40 41.62 -10.76 -18.50
CA GLN A 40 41.54 -10.45 -17.09
C GLN A 40 40.66 -9.23 -16.80
N ASP A 41 40.77 -8.17 -17.58
CA ASP A 41 39.91 -6.98 -17.45
C ASP A 41 38.45 -7.30 -17.75
N ASN A 42 38.18 -8.16 -18.75
CA ASN A 42 36.83 -8.66 -19.02
C ASN A 42 36.27 -9.51 -17.87
N ARG A 43 37.10 -10.33 -17.21
CA ARG A 43 36.69 -11.07 -16.00
C ARG A 43 36.36 -10.14 -14.83
N VAL A 44 37.13 -9.07 -14.65
CA VAL A 44 36.85 -8.04 -13.62
C VAL A 44 35.55 -7.29 -13.95
N HIS A 45 35.33 -6.96 -15.22
CA HIS A 45 34.09 -6.35 -15.70
C HIS A 45 32.88 -7.24 -15.42
N GLN A 46 32.92 -8.52 -15.79
CA GLN A 46 31.86 -9.49 -15.51
C GLN A 46 31.58 -9.65 -14.01
N ASN A 47 32.62 -9.66 -13.17
CA ASN A 47 32.44 -9.73 -11.72
C ASN A 47 31.80 -8.46 -11.16
N ASN A 48 32.07 -7.29 -11.74
CA ASN A 48 31.42 -6.05 -11.37
C ASN A 48 29.95 -6.03 -11.82
N LEU A 49 29.64 -6.53 -13.03
CA LEU A 49 28.27 -6.66 -13.52
C LEU A 49 27.41 -7.55 -12.60
N LYS A 50 27.96 -8.67 -12.10
CA LYS A 50 27.28 -9.54 -11.13
C LYS A 50 26.90 -8.84 -9.82
N GLN A 51 27.53 -7.70 -9.51
CA GLN A 51 27.25 -6.91 -8.31
C GLN A 51 26.23 -5.80 -8.55
N LEU A 52 25.66 -5.68 -9.76
CA LEU A 52 24.71 -4.65 -10.14
C LEU A 52 23.34 -5.26 -10.48
N CYS A 53 22.29 -4.49 -10.23
CA CYS A 53 20.93 -4.86 -10.63
C CYS A 53 20.70 -4.57 -12.12
N ARG A 54 20.20 -5.56 -12.89
CA ARG A 54 19.85 -5.39 -14.31
C ARG A 54 18.84 -4.28 -14.60
N ILE A 55 17.87 -4.11 -13.68
CA ILE A 55 16.72 -3.22 -13.87
C ILE A 55 17.04 -1.78 -13.44
N CYS A 56 17.72 -1.59 -12.31
CA CYS A 56 17.96 -0.26 -11.74
C CYS A 56 19.44 0.17 -11.66
N GLY A 57 20.39 -0.71 -12.00
CA GLY A 57 21.83 -0.42 -11.99
C GLY A 57 22.44 -0.23 -10.60
N VAL A 58 21.68 -0.39 -9.52
CA VAL A 58 22.16 -0.23 -8.14
C VAL A 58 23.05 -1.41 -7.75
N SER A 59 24.15 -1.14 -7.04
CA SER A 59 25.03 -2.18 -6.55
C SER A 59 24.46 -2.91 -5.33
N PHE A 60 24.52 -4.24 -5.33
CA PHE A 60 24.09 -5.08 -4.21
C PHE A 60 24.93 -4.88 -2.93
N LYS A 61 26.13 -4.27 -3.03
CA LYS A 61 27.00 -3.98 -1.87
C LYS A 61 26.39 -3.00 -0.86
N ASN A 62 25.42 -2.18 -1.27
CA ASN A 62 24.74 -1.21 -0.40
C ASN A 62 23.33 -1.69 0.03
N ASP A 63 22.86 -2.83 -0.46
CA ASP A 63 21.54 -3.36 -0.10
C ASP A 63 21.65 -4.16 1.21
N CYS A 64 20.90 -3.72 2.22
CA CYS A 64 20.78 -4.37 3.52
C CYS A 64 19.99 -5.70 3.48
N TYR A 65 19.31 -5.98 2.37
CA TYR A 65 18.64 -7.25 2.10
C TYR A 65 19.46 -8.02 1.06
N LYS A 66 20.16 -9.08 1.48
CA LYS A 66 21.01 -9.91 0.59
C LYS A 66 20.25 -10.70 -0.49
N SER A 67 18.93 -10.49 -0.61
CA SER A 67 18.06 -11.22 -1.54
C SER A 67 18.18 -10.65 -2.95
N THR A 68 18.76 -11.44 -3.85
CA THR A 68 18.89 -11.13 -5.28
C THR A 68 18.15 -12.20 -6.07
N TYR A 69 17.47 -11.80 -7.14
CA TYR A 69 16.60 -12.68 -7.93
C TYR A 69 17.18 -12.87 -9.34
N PRO A 70 17.06 -14.06 -9.95
CA PRO A 70 17.58 -14.31 -11.29
C PRO A 70 16.71 -13.62 -12.35
N VAL A 71 17.34 -12.98 -13.35
CA VAL A 71 16.62 -12.34 -14.47
C VAL A 71 15.99 -13.39 -15.40
N HIS A 72 16.66 -14.53 -15.57
CA HIS A 72 16.21 -15.65 -16.39
C HIS A 72 15.81 -16.85 -15.53
N GLY A 73 14.72 -17.52 -15.90
CA GLY A 73 14.24 -18.73 -15.23
C GLY A 73 12.77 -18.66 -14.81
N PRO A 74 12.25 -19.75 -14.20
CA PRO A 74 10.89 -19.78 -13.67
C PRO A 74 10.76 -18.81 -12.49
N VAL A 75 9.55 -18.31 -12.31
CA VAL A 75 9.17 -17.39 -11.24
C VAL A 75 9.20 -18.12 -9.88
N ASP A 76 9.63 -17.46 -8.80
CA ASP A 76 9.66 -18.06 -7.46
C ASP A 76 8.27 -18.53 -6.99
N ASP A 77 8.23 -19.51 -6.07
CA ASP A 77 6.97 -20.10 -5.59
C ASP A 77 5.98 -19.09 -5.00
N GLU A 78 6.48 -18.03 -4.34
CA GLU A 78 5.66 -16.96 -3.76
C GLU A 78 4.92 -16.16 -4.84
N THR A 79 5.64 -15.74 -5.87
CA THR A 79 5.11 -14.99 -7.01
C THR A 79 4.26 -15.88 -7.92
N LEU A 80 4.59 -17.18 -8.04
CA LEU A 80 3.79 -18.16 -8.76
C LEU A 80 2.42 -18.39 -8.12
N ARG A 81 2.34 -18.48 -6.78
CA ARG A 81 1.06 -18.57 -6.05
C ARG A 81 0.17 -17.35 -6.29
N LEU A 82 0.76 -16.16 -6.36
CA LEU A 82 0.02 -14.93 -6.67
C LEU A 82 -0.50 -14.89 -8.11
N LEU A 83 0.25 -15.43 -9.06
CA LEU A 83 -0.17 -15.50 -10.46
C LEU A 83 -1.28 -16.54 -10.68
N ARG A 84 -1.21 -17.70 -10.02
CA ARG A 84 -2.28 -18.72 -10.05
C ARG A 84 -3.61 -18.19 -9.50
N LYS A 85 -3.58 -17.37 -8.45
CA LYS A 85 -4.79 -16.75 -7.86
C LYS A 85 -5.51 -15.79 -8.82
N LYS A 86 -4.87 -15.39 -9.93
CA LYS A 86 -5.41 -14.43 -10.92
C LYS A 86 -5.48 -14.97 -12.35
N GLU A 87 -5.36 -16.29 -12.56
CA GLU A 87 -5.41 -16.92 -13.89
C GLU A 87 -4.45 -16.30 -14.93
N LYS A 88 -3.27 -15.82 -14.49
CA LYS A 88 -2.28 -15.19 -15.41
C LYS A 88 -1.28 -16.23 -15.92
N THR A 89 -1.04 -16.22 -17.24
CA THR A 89 -0.22 -17.21 -17.98
C THR A 89 1.29 -17.02 -17.89
N ALA A 90 1.78 -15.93 -17.27
CA ALA A 90 3.22 -15.68 -17.18
C ALA A 90 3.87 -16.65 -16.18
N THR A 91 4.78 -17.50 -16.67
CA THR A 91 5.48 -18.54 -15.87
C THR A 91 6.97 -18.23 -15.69
N SER A 92 7.49 -17.21 -16.38
CA SER A 92 8.91 -16.86 -16.39
C SER A 92 9.19 -15.42 -15.94
N TRP A 93 10.37 -15.20 -15.34
CA TRP A 93 10.85 -13.87 -14.95
C TRP A 93 10.96 -12.89 -16.14
N PRO A 94 11.46 -13.29 -17.32
CA PRO A 94 11.50 -12.42 -18.51
C PRO A 94 10.14 -11.84 -18.89
N ASP A 95 9.07 -12.64 -18.85
CA ASP A 95 7.72 -12.19 -19.20
C ASP A 95 7.20 -11.13 -18.22
N LEU A 96 7.49 -11.30 -16.92
CA LEU A 96 7.10 -10.35 -15.89
C LEU A 96 7.88 -9.04 -15.99
N ILE A 97 9.19 -9.11 -16.28
CA ILE A 97 10.05 -7.95 -16.41
C ILE A 97 9.65 -7.14 -17.65
N ALA A 98 9.42 -7.79 -18.79
CA ALA A 98 8.93 -7.13 -20.00
C ALA A 98 7.56 -6.46 -19.77
N LYS A 99 6.65 -7.14 -19.05
CA LYS A 99 5.31 -6.60 -18.78
C LYS A 99 5.28 -5.44 -17.79
N VAL A 100 6.16 -5.43 -16.78
CA VAL A 100 6.18 -4.40 -15.73
C VAL A 100 7.10 -3.22 -16.09
N PHE A 101 8.27 -3.51 -16.66
CA PHE A 101 9.32 -2.53 -16.91
C PHE A 101 9.53 -2.19 -18.39
N LYS A 102 8.89 -2.92 -19.32
CA LYS A 102 9.12 -2.80 -20.77
C LYS A 102 10.59 -2.99 -21.17
N ILE A 103 11.32 -3.78 -20.39
CA ILE A 103 12.70 -4.17 -20.69
C ILE A 103 12.63 -5.59 -21.26
N ASP A 104 13.06 -5.77 -22.50
CA ASP A 104 13.30 -7.11 -23.02
C ASP A 104 14.65 -7.59 -22.50
N VAL A 105 14.62 -8.69 -21.76
CA VAL A 105 15.80 -9.35 -21.19
C VAL A 105 16.12 -10.64 -21.92
N ARG A 106 15.32 -11.07 -22.91
CA ARG A 106 15.49 -12.38 -23.58
C ARG A 106 16.74 -12.46 -24.45
N GLU A 107 17.24 -11.31 -24.91
CA GLU A 107 18.48 -11.17 -25.69
C GLU A 107 19.70 -10.78 -24.83
N ASP A 108 19.57 -10.78 -23.50
CA ASP A 108 20.66 -10.40 -22.60
C ASP A 108 21.83 -11.39 -22.70
N VAL A 109 23.02 -10.86 -23.02
CA VAL A 109 24.28 -11.60 -22.97
C VAL A 109 25.00 -11.34 -21.64
N ASP A 110 25.35 -12.40 -20.89
CA ASP A 110 26.00 -12.36 -19.55
C ASP A 110 27.32 -11.58 -19.49
N THR A 111 27.94 -11.32 -20.65
CA THR A 111 29.19 -10.55 -20.75
C THR A 111 28.97 -9.04 -20.77
N ILE A 112 27.72 -8.60 -20.97
CA ILE A 112 27.31 -7.20 -21.13
C ILE A 112 26.28 -6.83 -20.04
N HIS A 113 25.37 -7.76 -19.70
CA HIS A 113 24.23 -7.52 -18.83
C HIS A 113 24.37 -8.21 -17.47
N PRO A 114 23.95 -7.58 -16.38
CA PRO A 114 23.82 -8.26 -15.10
C PRO A 114 22.76 -9.36 -15.15
N THR A 115 23.06 -10.52 -14.55
CA THR A 115 22.18 -11.69 -14.56
C THR A 115 21.16 -11.73 -13.41
N ARG A 116 21.21 -10.74 -12.50
CA ARG A 116 20.36 -10.65 -11.30
C ARG A 116 19.75 -9.27 -11.14
N PHE A 117 18.61 -9.20 -10.46
CA PHE A 117 17.97 -7.96 -10.06
C PHE A 117 17.70 -7.90 -8.54
N CYS A 118 17.53 -6.69 -8.01
CA CYS A 118 17.42 -6.44 -6.57
C CYS A 118 16.00 -6.68 -6.03
N HIS A 119 15.90 -6.86 -4.71
CA HIS A 119 14.62 -7.06 -4.03
C HIS A 119 13.66 -5.88 -4.16
N ASN A 120 14.15 -4.65 -4.34
CA ASN A 120 13.28 -3.50 -4.61
C ASN A 120 12.57 -3.63 -5.96
N CYS A 121 13.27 -4.07 -7.00
CA CYS A 121 12.67 -4.35 -8.30
C CYS A 121 11.69 -5.54 -8.23
N TRP A 122 12.01 -6.58 -7.46
CA TRP A 122 11.09 -7.68 -7.16
C TRP A 122 9.80 -7.20 -6.46
N ASN A 123 9.93 -6.34 -5.45
CA ASN A 123 8.80 -5.76 -4.73
C ASN A 123 7.91 -4.91 -5.64
N ILE A 124 8.48 -4.21 -6.61
CA ILE A 124 7.70 -3.45 -7.60
C ILE A 124 6.85 -4.40 -8.47
N ILE A 125 7.44 -5.51 -8.94
CA ILE A 125 6.70 -6.55 -9.66
C ILE A 125 5.58 -7.07 -8.76
N HIS A 126 5.91 -7.52 -7.55
CA HIS A 126 4.97 -8.10 -6.60
C HIS A 126 3.79 -7.16 -6.26
N ARG A 127 4.06 -5.86 -6.03
CA ARG A 127 3.04 -4.85 -5.73
C ARG A 127 2.13 -4.54 -6.92
N LYS A 128 2.68 -4.47 -8.14
CA LYS A 128 1.89 -4.29 -9.38
C LYS A 128 0.87 -5.42 -9.59
N PHE A 129 1.18 -6.65 -9.15
CA PHE A 129 0.24 -7.76 -9.24
C PHE A 129 -0.72 -7.89 -8.03
N SER A 130 -0.43 -7.20 -6.92
CA SER A 130 -1.17 -7.28 -5.65
C SER A 130 -2.30 -6.25 -5.46
N ASN A 131 -2.72 -5.52 -6.51
CA ASN A 131 -3.81 -4.51 -6.48
C ASN A 131 -3.65 -3.38 -5.42
N THR A 132 -2.42 -2.95 -5.12
CA THR A 132 -2.20 -1.67 -4.43
C THR A 132 -2.08 -0.56 -5.48
N LEU A 133 -3.06 0.35 -5.54
CA LEU A 133 -2.97 1.54 -6.39
C LEU A 133 -1.82 2.42 -5.91
N CYS A 134 -0.77 2.53 -6.72
CA CYS A 134 0.35 3.41 -6.43
C CYS A 134 1.00 3.83 -7.75
N GLU A 135 1.07 5.14 -7.99
CA GLU A 135 2.02 5.71 -8.94
C GLU A 135 3.43 5.47 -8.35
N VAL A 136 4.16 4.57 -9.00
CA VAL A 136 5.51 4.21 -8.58
C VAL A 136 6.43 5.39 -8.89
N TYR A 137 6.96 6.04 -7.86
CA TYR A 137 8.10 6.95 -8.03
C TYR A 137 9.32 6.13 -8.46
N PHE A 138 9.69 6.24 -9.74
CA PHE A 138 10.94 5.75 -10.29
C PHE A 138 12.05 6.76 -10.00
N PRO A 139 13.15 6.38 -9.32
CA PRO A 139 14.30 7.28 -9.16
C PRO A 139 15.02 7.59 -10.49
N ARG A 140 14.75 6.82 -11.55
CA ARG A 140 15.27 7.05 -12.91
C ARG A 140 14.25 6.60 -13.95
N ASN A 141 13.86 7.52 -14.83
CA ASN A 141 12.92 7.27 -15.95
C ASN A 141 13.59 6.76 -17.23
N SER A 142 14.89 6.44 -17.20
CA SER A 142 15.61 5.90 -18.37
C SER A 142 15.96 4.43 -18.17
N THR A 143 15.70 3.62 -19.18
CA THR A 143 16.23 2.26 -19.31
C THR A 143 17.75 2.31 -19.19
N MET A 144 18.32 1.52 -18.27
CA MET A 144 19.77 1.44 -18.10
C MET A 144 20.36 0.76 -19.34
N GLU A 145 21.16 1.50 -20.11
CA GLU A 145 21.89 0.96 -21.26
C GLU A 145 23.18 0.30 -20.79
N TRP A 146 23.38 -0.96 -21.19
CA TRP A 146 24.57 -1.74 -20.88
C TRP A 146 25.43 -1.86 -22.14
N GLN A 147 26.73 -1.58 -21.98
CA GLN A 147 27.70 -1.56 -23.07
C GLN A 147 28.78 -2.61 -22.80
N PRO A 148 29.33 -3.26 -23.85
CA PRO A 148 30.45 -4.17 -23.70
C PRO A 148 31.68 -3.44 -23.14
N HIS A 149 32.58 -4.19 -22.50
CA HIS A 149 33.79 -3.63 -21.92
C HIS A 149 34.65 -2.91 -22.98
N SER A 150 34.86 -1.61 -22.78
CA SER A 150 35.77 -0.75 -23.55
C SER A 150 36.81 -0.11 -22.63
N SER A 151 37.83 0.53 -23.19
CA SER A 151 38.89 1.20 -22.42
C SER A 151 38.40 2.32 -21.49
N ASN A 152 37.18 2.84 -21.70
CA ASN A 152 36.50 3.83 -20.86
C ASN A 152 35.23 3.25 -20.19
N CYS A 153 35.31 2.06 -19.61
CA CYS A 153 34.16 1.38 -19.03
C CYS A 153 33.76 1.92 -17.63
N ASP A 154 32.60 2.57 -17.53
CA ASP A 154 32.06 3.14 -16.27
C ASP A 154 31.87 2.10 -15.15
N VAL A 155 31.56 0.84 -15.50
CA VAL A 155 31.42 -0.28 -14.56
C VAL A 155 32.77 -0.64 -13.92
N CYS A 156 33.88 -0.48 -14.65
CA CYS A 156 35.23 -0.78 -14.17
C CYS A 156 35.91 0.43 -13.50
N HIS A 157 35.58 1.66 -13.89
CA HIS A 157 36.15 2.87 -13.28
C HIS A 157 35.58 3.20 -11.90
N THR A 158 34.32 2.82 -11.64
CA THR A 158 33.66 3.06 -10.34
C THR A 158 34.23 2.19 -9.21
N THR A 159 34.77 1.01 -9.52
CA THR A 159 35.35 0.09 -8.53
C THR A 159 36.81 0.37 -8.17
N ARG A 160 37.59 1.00 -9.06
CA ARG A 160 39.00 1.36 -8.78
C ARG A 160 39.17 2.53 -7.78
N ARG A 161 38.11 3.27 -7.46
CA ARG A 161 38.16 4.48 -6.60
C ARG A 161 37.75 4.21 -5.13
N GLY A 162 38.05 3.02 -4.61
CA GLY A 162 37.78 2.62 -3.22
C GLY A 162 38.99 2.74 -2.28
N VAL A 163 38.96 3.73 -1.39
CA VAL A 163 39.64 3.82 -0.08
C VAL A 163 41.19 3.83 -0.07
N LYS A 164 41.79 5.03 -0.16
CA LYS A 164 43.11 5.29 0.44
C LYS A 164 42.94 5.96 1.81
N ARG A 165 43.38 5.25 2.87
CA ARG A 165 43.61 5.82 4.21
C ARG A 165 44.64 6.96 4.10
N LYS A 166 44.37 8.04 4.83
CA LYS A 166 45.24 9.21 4.97
C LYS A 166 46.59 8.76 5.56
N SER A 167 47.65 8.73 4.74
CA SER A 167 49.04 8.64 5.19
C SER A 167 49.75 9.93 4.74
N GLN A 168 50.49 10.54 5.66
CA GLN A 168 51.20 11.80 5.47
C GLN A 168 52.33 11.70 4.43
N PRO A 169 52.70 12.79 3.75
CA PRO A 169 54.03 12.93 3.16
C PRO A 169 55.01 13.65 4.13
N PRO A 170 56.34 13.46 3.97
CA PRO A 170 57.35 13.83 4.94
C PRO A 170 57.84 15.29 4.84
N ARG A 171 58.43 15.74 5.95
CA ARG A 171 59.08 17.04 6.20
C ARG A 171 60.09 17.47 5.13
N VAL A 172 60.09 18.78 4.85
CA VAL A 172 61.28 19.57 4.52
C VAL A 172 61.37 20.75 5.50
N GLN A 173 62.57 21.02 6.02
CA GLN A 173 62.85 21.94 7.13
C GLN A 173 63.25 23.36 6.70
N ARG A 174 63.09 24.28 7.68
CA ARG A 174 63.66 25.64 7.89
C ARG A 174 62.76 26.80 7.45
N GLY A 175 62.47 27.82 8.28
CA GLY A 175 62.82 28.11 9.68
C GLY A 175 62.14 29.42 10.17
N LYS A 176 61.93 29.53 11.51
CA LYS A 176 61.65 30.71 12.40
C LYS A 176 60.68 31.82 11.87
N ARG A 177 59.65 32.33 12.57
CA ARG A 177 59.53 32.79 13.97
C ARG A 177 58.04 33.15 14.29
N VAL A 178 57.69 33.05 15.57
CA VAL A 178 56.48 33.42 16.36
C VAL A 178 55.65 34.66 15.92
N LYS A 179 54.29 34.58 15.84
CA LYS A 179 53.29 35.32 16.69
C LYS A 179 51.82 35.06 16.25
N ILE A 180 50.93 35.18 17.24
CA ILE A 180 49.46 35.04 17.30
C ILE A 180 48.75 36.02 16.35
N THR A 181 47.60 35.64 15.74
CA THR A 181 46.29 36.37 15.72
C THR A 181 45.31 35.69 14.73
N GLY A 182 44.08 35.41 15.20
CA GLY A 182 42.79 35.66 14.52
C GLY A 182 42.43 35.03 13.16
N GLU A 183 41.19 34.50 13.14
CA GLU A 183 40.25 34.38 12.01
C GLU A 183 40.15 33.10 11.16
N ARG A 184 39.01 32.42 11.40
CA ARG A 184 38.01 31.93 10.43
C ARG A 184 38.44 30.88 9.40
N ALA A 185 38.34 29.62 9.81
CA ALA A 185 38.15 28.51 8.87
C ALA A 185 36.70 28.47 8.34
N ARG A 186 36.49 28.85 7.08
CA ARG A 186 35.28 28.53 6.31
C ARG A 186 35.24 27.01 6.07
N LEU A 187 34.28 26.33 6.70
CA LEU A 187 33.92 24.94 6.39
C LEU A 187 32.87 24.92 5.25
N ASN A 188 33.27 24.47 4.07
CA ASN A 188 32.33 24.08 3.01
C ASN A 188 31.63 22.77 3.42
N ARG A 189 30.43 22.88 4.02
CA ARG A 189 29.47 21.78 4.30
C ARG A 189 28.20 21.90 3.43
N GLY A 190 28.34 22.17 2.13
CA GLY A 190 27.18 22.47 1.27
C GLY A 190 26.43 21.27 0.67
N GLY A 191 27.09 20.13 0.40
CA GLY A 191 26.51 19.13 -0.51
C GLY A 191 25.57 18.08 0.10
N LYS A 192 25.86 17.56 1.30
CA LYS A 192 25.07 16.47 1.92
C LYS A 192 23.82 16.95 2.65
N ASN A 193 23.79 18.22 3.06
CA ASN A 193 22.67 18.78 3.80
C ASN A 193 21.48 19.08 2.88
N GLN A 194 21.70 19.36 1.60
CA GLN A 194 20.63 19.78 0.69
C GLN A 194 19.57 18.69 0.45
N ALA A 195 19.98 17.43 0.24
CA ALA A 195 19.03 16.33 0.04
C ALA A 195 18.26 15.96 1.32
N GLN A 196 18.90 16.03 2.48
CA GLN A 196 18.25 15.81 3.78
C GLN A 196 17.30 16.96 4.14
N ILE A 197 17.66 18.20 3.81
CA ILE A 197 16.81 19.39 3.98
C ILE A 197 15.61 19.35 3.02
N ASN A 198 15.81 18.95 1.76
CA ASN A 198 14.73 18.82 0.78
C ASN A 198 13.73 17.73 1.18
N ASN A 199 14.19 16.58 1.70
CA ASN A 199 13.31 15.54 2.24
C ASN A 199 12.57 16.00 3.50
N LYS A 200 13.22 16.76 4.40
CA LYS A 200 12.56 17.34 5.58
C LYS A 200 11.48 18.35 5.21
N ASN A 201 11.72 19.19 4.21
CA ASN A 201 10.73 20.16 3.73
C ASN A 201 9.53 19.46 3.07
N LEU A 202 9.78 18.41 2.26
CA LEU A 202 8.72 17.56 1.71
C LEU A 202 7.89 16.89 2.81
N MET A 203 8.53 16.40 3.88
CA MET A 203 7.82 15.82 5.02
C MET A 203 6.95 16.85 5.77
N LYS A 204 7.43 18.08 5.92
CA LYS A 204 6.65 19.19 6.51
C LYS A 204 5.43 19.53 5.65
N GLU A 205 5.57 19.55 4.33
CA GLU A 205 4.46 19.76 3.39
C GLU A 205 3.42 18.63 3.45
N ILE A 206 3.85 17.37 3.52
CA ILE A 206 2.96 16.20 3.61
C ILE A 206 2.12 16.22 4.89
N VAL A 207 2.71 16.63 6.01
CA VAL A 207 2.06 16.56 7.32
C VAL A 207 1.17 17.77 7.61
N ASN A 208 1.49 18.94 7.03
CA ASN A 208 0.85 20.26 7.22
C ASN A 208 0.09 20.38 8.54
N CYS A 209 0.82 20.63 9.64
CA CYS A 209 0.28 20.69 11.00
C CYS A 209 0.46 22.07 11.65
N ASN A 210 0.67 23.12 10.84
CA ASN A 210 0.87 24.49 11.33
C ASN A 210 -0.32 25.00 12.14
N ASP A 211 -1.53 24.56 11.79
CA ASP A 211 -2.76 24.93 12.51
C ASP A 211 -3.17 23.93 13.60
N ILE A 212 -2.38 22.86 13.80
CA ILE A 212 -2.73 21.74 14.69
C ILE A 212 -1.76 21.64 15.88
N HIS A 213 -0.46 21.84 15.65
CA HIS A 213 0.56 21.72 16.70
C HIS A 213 1.15 23.08 17.05
N LEU A 214 1.56 23.23 18.31
CA LEU A 214 2.15 24.46 18.82
C LEU A 214 3.60 24.62 18.38
N SER A 215 3.93 25.78 17.81
CA SER A 215 5.31 26.09 17.47
C SER A 215 6.17 26.26 18.73
N THR A 216 7.45 25.90 18.62
CA THR A 216 8.45 26.07 19.68
C THR A 216 8.78 27.54 20.00
N LYS A 217 8.25 28.49 19.21
CA LYS A 217 8.38 29.93 19.45
C LYS A 217 7.43 30.47 20.52
N LEU A 218 6.53 29.63 21.03
CA LEU A 218 5.55 29.99 22.05
C LEU A 218 6.05 29.82 23.48
N PHE A 219 7.28 29.33 23.70
CA PHE A 219 7.84 29.24 25.05
C PHE A 219 8.02 30.63 25.68
N VAL A 220 7.68 30.75 26.96
CA VAL A 220 7.95 31.94 27.78
C VAL A 220 9.43 32.02 28.12
N VAL A 221 10.06 30.87 28.35
CA VAL A 221 11.46 30.74 28.80
C VAL A 221 12.33 30.32 27.63
N ASP A 222 13.48 30.99 27.48
CA ASP A 222 14.51 30.61 26.51
C ASP A 222 15.24 29.34 26.97
N TYR A 223 14.74 28.18 26.52
CA TYR A 223 15.39 26.90 26.77
C TYR A 223 16.59 26.69 25.84
N PRO A 224 17.61 25.91 26.28
CA PRO A 224 18.73 25.53 25.42
C PRO A 224 18.26 24.86 24.12
N VAL A 225 18.93 25.17 23.00
CA VAL A 225 18.56 24.68 21.66
C VAL A 225 18.48 23.16 21.58
N ASP A 226 19.35 22.45 22.32
CA ASP A 226 19.36 20.99 22.32
C ASP A 226 18.22 20.39 23.14
N PHE A 227 17.71 21.12 24.14
CA PHE A 227 16.50 20.76 24.85
C PHE A 227 15.26 20.96 23.97
N ILE A 228 15.18 22.08 23.23
CA ILE A 228 14.08 22.33 22.29
C ILE A 228 14.01 21.25 21.20
N LYS A 229 15.15 20.74 20.74
CA LYS A 229 15.22 19.62 19.78
C LYS A 229 14.75 18.27 20.34
N SER A 230 14.87 18.03 21.64
CA SER A 230 14.45 16.75 22.25
C SER A 230 12.94 16.70 22.51
N ILE A 231 12.32 17.86 22.75
CA ILE A 231 10.87 18.01 22.97
C ILE A 231 10.08 18.32 21.69
N SER A 232 10.77 18.47 20.55
CA SER A 232 10.14 18.76 19.26
C SER A 232 10.08 17.53 18.38
N CYS A 233 9.01 17.47 17.58
CA CYS A 233 8.80 16.43 16.60
C CYS A 233 9.86 16.52 15.48
N GLN A 234 10.52 15.40 15.17
CA GLN A 234 11.55 15.38 14.12
C GLN A 234 11.00 15.57 12.69
N ILE A 235 9.68 15.57 12.51
CA ILE A 235 9.00 15.83 11.24
C ILE A 235 8.57 17.29 11.14
N CYS A 236 7.77 17.76 12.10
CA CYS A 236 7.16 19.09 12.03
C CYS A 236 7.87 20.18 12.84
N GLU A 237 8.88 19.84 13.64
CA GLU A 237 9.64 20.77 14.50
C GLU A 237 8.78 21.56 15.51
N HIS A 238 7.51 21.20 15.65
CA HIS A 238 6.60 21.71 16.66
C HIS A 238 6.76 20.92 17.97
N ILE A 239 6.24 21.49 19.06
CA ILE A 239 6.15 20.80 20.35
C ILE A 239 5.39 19.50 20.15
N LEU A 240 5.88 18.41 20.71
CA LEU A 240 5.29 17.08 20.54
C LEU A 240 3.85 17.05 21.07
N ALA A 241 2.90 16.84 20.15
CA ALA A 241 1.49 16.59 20.46
C ALA A 241 1.21 15.09 20.36
N ASP A 242 0.79 14.47 21.47
CA ASP A 242 0.68 13.01 21.60
C ASP A 242 1.98 12.29 21.17
N PRO A 243 3.05 12.43 21.97
CA PRO A 243 4.37 11.95 21.60
C PRO A 243 4.38 10.42 21.50
N VAL A 244 4.97 9.92 20.41
CA VAL A 244 5.22 8.49 20.19
C VAL A 244 6.70 8.26 19.94
N GLU A 245 7.22 7.20 20.52
CA GLU A 245 8.56 6.70 20.34
C GLU A 245 8.53 5.51 19.37
N THR A 246 9.41 5.56 18.39
CA THR A 246 9.64 4.46 17.45
C THR A 246 10.63 3.45 18.05
N THR A 247 10.71 2.24 17.50
CA THR A 247 11.70 1.21 17.92
C THR A 247 13.16 1.68 17.82
N CYS A 248 13.42 2.65 16.95
CA CYS A 248 14.71 3.32 16.79
C CYS A 248 14.90 4.54 17.72
N LYS A 249 14.06 4.69 18.75
CA LYS A 249 14.08 5.75 19.77
C LYS A 249 13.92 7.18 19.26
N HIS A 250 13.38 7.37 18.06
CA HIS A 250 13.05 8.69 17.55
C HIS A 250 11.63 9.09 17.97
N LEU A 251 11.47 10.36 18.34
CA LEU A 251 10.23 10.94 18.85
C LEU A 251 9.48 11.73 17.76
N PHE A 252 8.18 11.48 17.66
CA PHE A 252 7.27 12.14 16.72
C PHE A 252 5.91 12.39 17.36
N CYS A 253 5.11 13.30 16.78
CA CYS A 253 3.68 13.33 17.07
C CYS A 253 3.01 12.13 16.41
N ARG A 254 2.07 11.46 17.08
CA ARG A 254 1.32 10.31 16.53
C ARG A 254 0.72 10.62 15.16
N THR A 255 0.14 11.80 15.00
CA THR A 255 -0.45 12.28 13.75
C THR A 255 0.58 12.46 12.63
N CYS A 256 1.75 13.01 12.95
CA CYS A 256 2.83 13.23 11.99
C CYS A 256 3.38 11.91 11.45
N ILE A 257 3.72 10.97 12.33
CA ILE A 257 4.34 9.71 11.91
C ILE A 257 3.37 8.83 11.11
N LEU A 258 2.09 8.79 11.49
CA LEU A 258 1.09 8.00 10.74
C LEU A 258 0.85 8.57 9.34
N LYS A 259 0.81 9.90 9.19
CA LYS A 259 0.73 10.55 7.88
C LYS A 259 1.96 10.23 7.03
N CYS A 260 3.17 10.30 7.61
CA CYS A 260 4.40 9.95 6.92
C CYS A 260 4.43 8.48 6.52
N ILE A 261 4.03 7.55 7.39
CA ILE A 261 4.01 6.11 7.07
C ILE A 261 3.06 5.80 5.92
N ARG A 262 1.91 6.49 5.86
CA ARG A 262 0.94 6.30 4.77
C ARG A 262 1.49 6.72 3.41
N VAL A 263 2.33 7.76 3.36
CA VAL A 263 2.85 8.33 2.10
C VAL A 263 4.21 7.73 1.71
N MET A 264 5.10 7.56 2.68
CA MET A 264 6.50 7.13 2.45
C MET A 264 6.73 5.63 2.71
N GLY A 265 5.74 4.94 3.27
CA GLY A 265 5.85 3.53 3.69
C GLY A 265 6.29 3.38 5.15
N SER A 266 6.35 2.12 5.61
CA SER A 266 6.64 1.74 7.00
C SER A 266 8.12 1.90 7.39
N TYR A 267 8.64 3.12 7.30
CA TYR A 267 10.01 3.48 7.66
C TYR A 267 10.02 4.70 8.57
N CYS A 268 10.98 4.76 9.49
CA CYS A 268 11.22 5.91 10.34
C CYS A 268 11.73 7.11 9.51
N PRO A 269 11.08 8.27 9.57
CA PRO A 269 11.49 9.47 8.83
C PRO A 269 12.89 9.99 9.16
N SER A 270 13.42 9.71 10.36
CA SER A 270 14.72 10.21 10.80
C SER A 270 15.89 9.32 10.40
N CYS A 271 15.72 7.99 10.46
CA CYS A 271 16.81 7.02 10.27
C CYS A 271 16.53 5.93 9.23
N TRP A 272 15.35 5.94 8.60
CA TRP A 272 14.91 4.96 7.60
C TRP A 272 14.84 3.50 8.10
N TYR A 273 14.85 3.31 9.43
CA TYR A 273 14.66 2.01 10.04
C TYR A 273 13.20 1.53 9.86
N PRO A 274 12.94 0.24 9.58
CA PRO A 274 11.58 -0.28 9.46
C PRO A 274 10.75 0.02 10.72
N CYS A 275 9.59 0.64 10.53
CA CYS A 275 8.69 1.04 11.61
C CYS A 275 7.25 0.81 11.17
N PHE A 276 6.58 -0.17 11.78
CA PHE A 276 5.16 -0.40 11.53
C PHE A 276 4.32 0.45 12.49
N PRO A 277 3.07 0.80 12.12
CA PRO A 277 2.16 1.53 13.00
C PRO A 277 1.90 0.85 14.36
N THR A 278 2.07 -0.47 14.42
CA THR A 278 1.96 -1.29 15.63
C THR A 278 3.14 -1.12 16.59
N ASP A 279 4.29 -0.66 16.10
CA ASP A 279 5.54 -0.60 16.87
C ASP A 279 5.75 0.75 17.57
N LEU A 280 4.75 1.64 17.48
CA LEU A 280 4.77 2.96 18.11
C LEU A 280 4.40 2.82 19.59
N VAL A 281 5.35 3.14 20.47
CA VAL A 281 5.19 3.06 21.92
C VAL A 281 5.09 4.47 22.51
N THR A 282 4.30 4.64 23.56
CA THR A 282 4.27 5.91 24.30
C THR A 282 5.57 6.09 25.09
N PRO A 283 6.23 7.26 25.03
CA PRO A 283 7.45 7.52 25.80
C PRO A 283 7.24 7.37 27.31
N VAL A 284 8.36 7.26 28.03
CA VAL A 284 8.36 7.16 29.50
C VAL A 284 7.61 8.31 30.16
N LYS A 285 6.83 8.01 31.21
CA LYS A 285 5.99 8.98 31.93
C LYS A 285 6.75 10.21 32.43
N SER A 286 8.01 10.05 32.85
CA SER A 286 8.85 11.17 33.29
C SER A 286 9.08 12.20 32.18
N PHE A 287 9.22 11.75 30.94
CA PHE A 287 9.36 12.64 29.79
C PHE A 287 8.06 13.39 29.50
N LEU A 288 6.90 12.71 29.60
CA LEU A 288 5.59 13.34 29.47
C LEU A 288 5.37 14.41 30.55
N ASN A 289 5.73 14.12 31.80
CA ASN A 289 5.66 15.11 32.88
C ASN A 289 6.54 16.33 32.62
N ILE A 290 7.74 16.15 32.03
CA ILE A 290 8.60 17.28 31.64
C ILE A 290 7.92 18.10 30.54
N LEU A 291 7.35 17.45 29.52
CA LEU A 291 6.61 18.13 28.45
C LEU A 291 5.41 18.91 28.99
N ASP A 292 4.63 18.32 29.88
CA ASP A 292 3.40 18.92 30.41
C ASP A 292 3.67 20.15 31.29
N ASN A 293 4.84 20.21 31.94
CA ASN A 293 5.26 21.31 32.79
C ASN A 293 5.89 22.49 32.02
N LEU A 294 5.98 22.43 30.69
CA LEU A 294 6.52 23.53 29.90
C LEU A 294 5.53 24.69 29.84
N SER A 295 5.96 25.88 30.26
CA SER A 295 5.16 27.11 30.14
C SER A 295 5.17 27.64 28.70
N ILE A 296 3.98 27.73 28.11
CA ILE A 296 3.72 28.27 26.78
C ILE A 296 2.79 29.49 26.87
N ARG A 297 2.97 30.45 25.96
CA ARG A 297 2.04 31.56 25.77
C ARG A 297 0.93 31.19 24.82
N CYS A 298 -0.28 31.63 25.13
CA CYS A 298 -1.42 31.47 24.25
C CYS A 298 -1.23 32.31 22.97
N PRO A 299 -1.45 31.75 21.76
CA PRO A 299 -1.34 32.49 20.50
C PRO A 299 -2.60 33.31 20.15
N VAL A 300 -3.63 33.32 21.01
CA VAL A 300 -4.90 34.03 20.78
C VAL A 300 -4.72 35.52 21.07
N LYS A 301 -5.16 36.40 20.15
CA LYS A 301 -4.90 37.87 20.16
C LYS A 301 -5.50 38.66 21.34
N GLU A 302 -6.08 38.01 22.34
CA GLU A 302 -6.70 38.63 23.52
C GLU A 302 -6.35 37.87 24.81
N CYS A 303 -5.34 37.00 24.77
CA CYS A 303 -4.93 36.20 25.91
C CYS A 303 -3.42 36.10 26.02
N ASP A 304 -2.87 36.81 27.00
CA ASP A 304 -1.44 36.82 27.32
C ASP A 304 -1.11 35.89 28.51
N GLU A 305 -1.96 34.89 28.79
CA GLU A 305 -1.73 33.96 29.91
C GLU A 305 -0.59 32.96 29.64
N GLU A 306 0.25 32.77 30.65
CA GLU A 306 1.30 31.75 30.69
C GLU A 306 0.74 30.44 31.23
N ILE A 307 0.78 29.37 30.43
CA ILE A 307 0.06 28.14 30.73
C ILE A 307 1.00 26.95 30.57
N LEU A 308 0.86 25.98 31.48
CA LEU A 308 1.52 24.69 31.34
C LEU A 308 0.97 23.94 30.12
N HIS A 309 1.85 23.40 29.28
CA HIS A 309 1.51 22.68 28.06
C HIS A 309 0.42 21.60 28.29
N GLY A 310 0.49 20.86 29.39
CA GLY A 310 -0.52 19.85 29.73
C GLY A 310 -1.93 20.40 29.99
N LYS A 311 -2.05 21.67 30.40
CA LYS A 311 -3.34 22.36 30.65
C LYS A 311 -3.81 23.23 29.48
N TYR A 312 -3.02 23.33 28.43
CA TYR A 312 -3.32 24.18 27.28
C TYR A 312 -4.63 23.79 26.56
N GLY A 313 -4.96 22.50 26.48
CA GLY A 313 -6.24 22.05 25.90
C GLY A 313 -7.47 22.55 26.68
N GLN A 314 -7.37 22.64 28.01
CA GLN A 314 -8.44 23.17 28.87
C GLN A 314 -8.59 24.68 28.66
N HIS A 315 -7.47 25.39 28.56
CA HIS A 315 -7.47 26.83 28.30
C HIS A 315 -7.94 27.19 26.87
N LEU A 316 -7.61 26.40 25.85
CA LEU A 316 -8.21 26.59 24.52
C LEU A 316 -9.73 26.35 24.52
N SER A 317 -10.22 25.51 25.43
CA SER A 317 -11.66 25.29 25.59
C SER A 317 -12.34 26.52 26.19
N SER A 318 -11.71 27.22 27.16
CA SER A 318 -12.24 28.50 27.66
C SER A 318 -12.23 29.60 26.60
N HIS A 319 -11.26 29.61 25.68
CA HIS A 319 -11.29 30.51 24.51
C HIS A 319 -12.39 30.19 23.52
N LYS A 320 -12.66 28.90 23.29
CA LYS A 320 -13.82 28.49 22.50
C LYS A 320 -15.12 28.91 23.17
N GLU A 321 -15.22 28.83 24.50
CA GLU A 321 -16.41 29.29 25.24
C GLU A 321 -16.58 30.82 25.17
N MET A 322 -15.49 31.60 25.18
CA MET A 322 -15.57 33.06 24.99
C MET A 322 -15.88 33.47 23.54
N LYS A 323 -15.26 32.81 22.54
CA LYS A 323 -15.58 33.04 21.11
C LYS A 323 -16.95 32.53 20.70
N ASP A 324 -17.43 31.42 21.25
CA ASP A 324 -18.80 30.93 21.08
C ASP A 324 -19.81 31.85 21.81
N ARG A 325 -19.37 32.71 22.73
CA ARG A 325 -20.22 33.77 23.28
C ARG A 325 -20.47 34.90 22.28
N GLU A 326 -19.51 35.17 21.40
CA GLU A 326 -19.61 36.22 20.35
C GLU A 326 -20.05 35.68 18.98
N LEU A 327 -19.82 34.40 18.68
CA LEU A 327 -20.28 33.73 17.47
C LEU A 327 -21.05 32.46 17.82
N CYS A 328 -22.28 32.65 18.31
CA CYS A 328 -23.33 31.63 18.41
C CYS A 328 -22.89 30.28 19.02
N SER A 329 -22.87 30.23 20.35
CA SER A 329 -22.97 28.98 21.11
C SER A 329 -24.04 28.08 20.48
N TYR A 330 -23.68 26.84 20.14
CA TYR A 330 -24.66 25.84 19.74
C TYR A 330 -25.53 25.53 20.97
N ILE A 331 -26.60 26.31 21.13
CA ILE A 331 -27.63 26.04 22.11
C ILE A 331 -28.30 24.75 21.64
N ASN A 332 -28.12 23.68 22.41
CA ASN A 332 -28.89 22.47 22.20
C ASN A 332 -30.37 22.85 22.29
N LYS A 333 -31.06 22.85 21.15
CA LYS A 333 -32.49 23.19 21.04
C LYS A 333 -33.39 22.15 21.73
N GLY A 334 -32.79 21.22 22.47
CA GLY A 334 -33.43 20.09 23.10
C GLY A 334 -34.02 19.15 22.05
N GLY A 335 -35.10 18.47 22.45
CA GLY A 335 -35.81 17.53 21.60
C GLY A 335 -35.78 16.12 22.17
N ARG A 336 -36.82 15.36 21.85
CA ARG A 336 -36.96 13.98 22.30
C ARG A 336 -35.80 13.13 21.74
N PRO A 337 -35.10 12.35 22.58
CA PRO A 337 -34.05 11.44 22.11
C PRO A 337 -34.57 10.51 21.02
N ARG A 338 -33.75 10.33 19.98
CA ARG A 338 -34.12 9.46 18.86
C ARG A 338 -34.05 8.00 19.32
N GLN A 339 -35.21 7.33 19.27
CA GLN A 339 -35.28 5.89 19.49
C GLN A 339 -34.77 5.12 18.26
N HIS A 340 -34.37 3.86 18.50
CA HIS A 340 -33.97 2.92 17.46
C HIS A 340 -35.13 2.61 16.50
N LEU A 341 -34.86 2.43 15.21
CA LEU A 341 -35.90 2.30 14.18
C LEU A 341 -36.83 1.10 14.43
N LEU A 342 -36.31 -0.01 14.96
CA LEU A 342 -37.08 -1.23 15.20
C LEU A 342 -38.04 -1.13 16.40
N SER A 343 -37.82 -0.20 17.33
CA SER A 343 -38.73 0.02 18.47
C SER A 343 -39.86 0.99 18.15
N LEU A 344 -39.87 1.58 16.96
CA LEU A 344 -40.84 2.59 16.55
C LEU A 344 -42.12 1.96 15.97
N THR A 345 -43.25 2.66 16.15
CA THR A 345 -44.50 2.30 15.47
C THR A 345 -44.40 2.51 13.95
N ARG A 346 -45.25 1.83 13.16
CA ARG A 346 -45.26 1.95 11.69
C ARG A 346 -45.36 3.40 11.19
N ARG A 347 -46.15 4.25 11.86
CA ARG A 347 -46.28 5.68 11.51
C ARG A 347 -44.98 6.44 11.75
N ALA A 348 -44.31 6.20 12.88
CA ALA A 348 -43.03 6.82 13.21
C ALA A 348 -41.90 6.34 12.28
N GLN A 349 -41.85 5.04 11.96
CA GLN A 349 -40.91 4.48 10.97
C GLN A 349 -41.10 5.13 9.59
N LYS A 350 -42.35 5.23 9.11
CA LYS A 350 -42.68 5.91 7.85
C LYS A 350 -42.20 7.36 7.85
N HIS A 351 -42.40 8.08 8.96
CA HIS A 351 -41.94 9.47 9.07
C HIS A 351 -40.40 9.59 9.09
N ARG A 352 -39.72 8.68 9.80
CA ARG A 352 -38.25 8.65 9.92
C ARG A 352 -37.57 8.28 8.59
N LEU A 353 -38.16 7.38 7.82
CA LEU A 353 -37.64 6.91 6.53
C LEU A 353 -38.24 7.67 5.34
N ARG A 354 -38.97 8.77 5.56
CA ARG A 354 -39.69 9.48 4.48
C ARG A 354 -38.79 9.91 3.34
N GLU A 355 -37.58 10.35 3.66
CA GLU A 355 -36.64 10.89 2.70
C GLU A 355 -35.99 9.78 1.89
N LEU A 356 -35.46 8.75 2.58
CA LEU A 356 -34.96 7.54 1.93
C LEU A 356 -36.03 6.89 1.04
N LYS A 357 -37.28 6.84 1.49
CA LYS A 357 -38.39 6.32 0.69
C LYS A 357 -38.59 7.11 -0.60
N ARG A 358 -38.45 8.44 -0.59
CA ARG A 358 -38.54 9.26 -1.81
C ARG A 358 -37.38 8.97 -2.75
N GLN A 359 -36.17 8.86 -2.22
CA GLN A 359 -34.98 8.53 -3.01
C GLN A 359 -35.10 7.16 -3.69
N VAL A 360 -35.49 6.13 -2.94
CA VAL A 360 -35.70 4.78 -3.49
C VAL A 360 -36.82 4.77 -4.53
N LYS A 361 -37.90 5.53 -4.31
CA LYS A 361 -38.98 5.65 -5.28
C LYS A 361 -38.49 6.30 -6.59
N ALA A 362 -37.76 7.42 -6.49
CA ALA A 362 -37.21 8.10 -7.66
C ALA A 362 -36.18 7.24 -8.40
N PHE A 363 -35.42 6.41 -7.69
CA PHE A 363 -34.51 5.42 -8.30
C PHE A 363 -35.29 4.33 -9.04
N ALA A 364 -36.29 3.73 -8.40
CA ALA A 364 -37.10 2.66 -9.01
C ALA A 364 -37.83 3.15 -10.26
N GLU A 365 -38.34 4.38 -10.26
CA GLU A 365 -39.00 4.97 -11.44
C GLU A 365 -38.05 5.20 -12.62
N LYS A 366 -36.76 5.42 -12.36
CA LYS A 366 -35.76 5.66 -13.41
C LYS A 366 -35.18 4.39 -14.00
N GLU A 367 -34.87 3.40 -13.17
CA GLU A 367 -34.11 2.21 -13.58
C GLU A 367 -34.98 0.97 -13.75
N GLU A 368 -36.04 0.80 -12.94
CA GLU A 368 -36.74 -0.48 -12.74
C GLU A 368 -38.25 -0.38 -13.05
N GLY A 369 -38.66 0.59 -13.87
CA GLY A 369 -40.06 0.79 -14.26
C GLY A 369 -41.03 1.06 -13.10
N GLY A 370 -40.51 1.48 -11.93
CA GLY A 370 -41.29 1.79 -10.74
C GLY A 370 -41.52 0.61 -9.77
N ASP A 371 -40.88 -0.56 -9.94
CA ASP A 371 -41.01 -1.67 -8.99
C ASP A 371 -40.18 -1.45 -7.70
N ILE A 372 -40.76 -0.65 -6.80
CA ILE A 372 -40.17 -0.36 -5.48
C ILE A 372 -40.00 -1.64 -4.64
N LYS A 373 -40.88 -2.63 -4.82
CA LYS A 373 -40.86 -3.86 -4.00
C LYS A 373 -39.64 -4.70 -4.35
N ALA A 374 -39.40 -4.96 -5.63
CA ALA A 374 -38.23 -5.71 -6.08
C ALA A 374 -36.93 -5.02 -5.67
N VAL A 375 -36.85 -3.69 -5.84
CA VAL A 375 -35.67 -2.90 -5.43
C VAL A 375 -35.40 -3.02 -3.94
N CYS A 376 -36.41 -2.82 -3.09
CA CYS A 376 -36.24 -2.90 -1.64
C CYS A 376 -35.87 -4.30 -1.17
N MET A 377 -36.46 -5.34 -1.77
CA MET A 377 -36.13 -6.73 -1.47
C MET A 377 -34.68 -7.04 -1.82
N THR A 378 -34.23 -6.63 -3.01
CA THR A 378 -32.85 -6.84 -3.46
C THR A 378 -31.84 -6.10 -2.59
N LEU A 379 -32.11 -4.84 -2.25
CA LEU A 379 -31.28 -4.07 -1.33
C LEU A 379 -31.14 -4.76 0.03
N PHE A 380 -32.23 -5.32 0.56
CA PHE A 380 -32.19 -6.01 1.85
C PHE A 380 -31.42 -7.34 1.76
N LEU A 381 -31.58 -8.11 0.68
CA LEU A 381 -30.78 -9.32 0.44
C LEU A 381 -29.28 -9.04 0.35
N LEU A 382 -28.91 -8.01 -0.41
CA LEU A 382 -27.51 -7.58 -0.52
C LEU A 382 -26.95 -7.13 0.84
N ALA A 383 -27.76 -6.44 1.64
CA ALA A 383 -27.37 -6.04 2.99
C ALA A 383 -27.16 -7.24 3.93
N LEU A 384 -28.01 -8.27 3.86
CA LEU A 384 -27.84 -9.50 4.64
C LEU A 384 -26.57 -10.26 4.21
N ARG A 385 -26.34 -10.38 2.89
CA ARG A 385 -25.11 -11.01 2.36
C ARG A 385 -23.85 -10.25 2.74
N ALA A 386 -23.87 -8.91 2.70
CA ALA A 386 -22.75 -8.08 3.12
C ALA A 386 -22.45 -8.20 4.63
N LYS A 387 -23.46 -8.54 5.45
CA LYS A 387 -23.32 -8.86 6.87
C LYS A 387 -22.93 -10.32 7.14
N ASN A 388 -22.73 -11.13 6.10
CA ASN A 388 -22.48 -12.58 6.17
C ASN A 388 -23.65 -13.40 6.78
N GLU A 389 -24.88 -12.88 6.74
CA GLU A 389 -26.09 -13.58 7.22
C GLU A 389 -26.74 -14.39 6.08
N HIS A 390 -25.98 -15.31 5.48
CA HIS A 390 -26.40 -16.05 4.29
C HIS A 390 -27.67 -16.88 4.51
N LYS A 391 -27.80 -17.55 5.66
CA LYS A 391 -28.98 -18.34 6.00
C LYS A 391 -30.27 -17.51 5.96
N GLN A 392 -30.25 -16.30 6.50
CA GLN A 392 -31.42 -15.42 6.52
C GLN A 392 -31.73 -14.88 5.12
N ALA A 393 -30.71 -14.61 4.30
CA ALA A 393 -30.89 -14.22 2.92
C ALA A 393 -31.56 -15.34 2.11
N ASP A 394 -31.12 -16.59 2.29
CA ASP A 394 -31.69 -17.76 1.61
C ASP A 394 -33.14 -18.02 2.04
N GLU A 395 -33.44 -17.90 3.35
CA GLU A 395 -34.80 -17.97 3.87
C GLU A 395 -35.70 -16.88 3.27
N LEU A 396 -35.19 -15.66 3.14
CA LEU A 396 -35.91 -14.54 2.55
C LEU A 396 -36.18 -14.74 1.06
N GLU A 397 -35.20 -15.26 0.30
CA GLU A 397 -35.36 -15.62 -1.11
C GLU A 397 -36.40 -16.74 -1.30
N ALA A 398 -36.40 -17.74 -0.43
CA ALA A 398 -37.43 -18.77 -0.44
C ALA A 398 -38.83 -18.17 -0.23
N ILE A 399 -38.98 -17.21 0.69
CA ILE A 399 -40.24 -16.49 0.90
C ILE A 399 -40.64 -15.67 -0.34
N MET A 400 -39.69 -15.00 -1.00
CA MET A 400 -39.94 -14.25 -2.24
C MET A 400 -40.45 -15.12 -3.37
N GLN A 401 -39.91 -16.33 -3.52
CA GLN A 401 -40.32 -17.31 -4.52
C GLN A 401 -41.62 -18.04 -4.16
N GLY A 402 -42.28 -17.68 -3.05
CA GLY A 402 -43.49 -18.35 -2.58
C GLY A 402 -43.25 -19.73 -1.94
N ARG A 403 -42.00 -20.07 -1.65
CA ARG A 403 -41.57 -21.30 -0.94
C ARG A 403 -41.42 -21.09 0.58
N GLY A 404 -41.99 -20.00 1.11
CA GLY A 404 -41.98 -19.73 2.55
C GLY A 404 -42.88 -20.69 3.35
N SER A 405 -43.03 -20.42 4.64
CA SER A 405 -43.87 -21.25 5.54
C SER A 405 -45.36 -21.25 5.21
N GLY A 406 -45.81 -20.34 4.34
CA GLY A 406 -47.20 -20.31 3.85
C GLY A 406 -47.32 -21.16 2.59
N LEU A 407 -48.20 -22.17 2.62
CA LEU A 407 -48.47 -23.02 1.47
C LEU A 407 -49.13 -22.21 0.34
N HIS A 408 -48.79 -22.53 -0.90
CA HIS A 408 -49.43 -21.92 -2.07
C HIS A 408 -50.95 -22.24 -2.10
N PRO A 409 -51.83 -21.33 -2.56
CA PRO A 409 -53.27 -21.57 -2.60
C PRO A 409 -53.67 -22.87 -3.33
N ALA A 410 -52.97 -23.21 -4.41
CA ALA A 410 -53.21 -24.46 -5.16
C ALA A 410 -52.87 -25.72 -4.34
N VAL A 411 -51.80 -25.68 -3.53
CA VAL A 411 -51.43 -26.78 -2.62
C VAL A 411 -52.47 -26.92 -1.52
N CYS A 412 -52.96 -25.80 -0.96
CA CYS A 412 -54.05 -25.83 0.02
C CYS A 412 -55.35 -26.39 -0.58
N LEU A 413 -55.66 -26.04 -1.83
CA LEU A 413 -56.82 -26.58 -2.56
C LEU A 413 -56.67 -28.09 -2.76
N ALA A 414 -55.49 -28.56 -3.21
CA ALA A 414 -55.20 -29.98 -3.36
C ALA A 414 -55.35 -30.75 -2.05
N ILE A 415 -54.77 -30.25 -0.95
CA ILE A 415 -54.93 -30.86 0.39
C ILE A 415 -56.41 -30.94 0.74
N ARG A 416 -57.17 -29.84 0.60
CA ARG A 416 -58.60 -29.80 0.95
C ARG A 416 -59.40 -30.83 0.15
N VAL A 417 -59.23 -30.87 -1.16
CA VAL A 417 -60.00 -31.75 -2.06
C VAL A 417 -59.60 -33.21 -1.84
N ASN A 418 -58.29 -33.51 -1.80
CA ASN A 418 -57.79 -34.89 -1.67
C ASN A 418 -58.05 -35.51 -0.29
N THR A 419 -58.24 -34.67 0.75
CA THR A 419 -58.60 -35.14 2.10
C THR A 419 -60.09 -35.01 2.40
N PHE A 420 -60.92 -34.72 1.39
CA PHE A 420 -62.38 -34.59 1.49
C PHE A 420 -62.86 -33.59 2.55
N LEU A 421 -62.08 -32.53 2.79
CA LEU A 421 -62.44 -31.48 3.74
C LEU A 421 -63.51 -30.55 3.14
N SER A 422 -64.67 -30.48 3.79
CA SER A 422 -65.68 -29.47 3.46
C SER A 422 -65.13 -28.04 3.67
N CYS A 423 -65.71 -27.06 2.98
CA CYS A 423 -65.34 -25.64 3.17
C CYS A 423 -65.35 -25.23 4.65
N SER A 424 -66.36 -25.68 5.40
CA SER A 424 -66.53 -25.36 6.82
C SER A 424 -65.48 -26.02 7.70
N GLN A 425 -65.14 -27.29 7.46
CA GLN A 425 -64.07 -28.00 8.19
C GLN A 425 -62.71 -27.38 7.91
N TYR A 426 -62.40 -27.11 6.64
CA TYR A 426 -61.16 -26.45 6.25
C TYR A 426 -61.02 -25.06 6.89
N HIS A 427 -62.09 -24.25 6.89
CA HIS A 427 -62.06 -22.92 7.49
C HIS A 427 -61.85 -22.95 9.01
N LYS A 428 -62.44 -23.94 9.70
CA LYS A 428 -62.18 -24.18 11.13
C LYS A 428 -60.71 -24.55 11.35
N MET A 429 -60.19 -25.50 10.59
CA MET A 429 -58.77 -25.91 10.65
C MET A 429 -57.84 -24.73 10.42
N TYR A 430 -58.05 -23.96 9.34
CA TYR A 430 -57.28 -22.76 9.02
C TYR A 430 -57.29 -21.74 10.17
N ARG A 431 -58.46 -21.45 10.75
CA ARG A 431 -58.56 -20.51 11.88
C ARG A 431 -57.84 -21.02 13.12
N THR A 432 -57.99 -22.29 13.47
CA THR A 432 -57.32 -22.89 14.62
C THR A 432 -55.80 -22.87 14.45
N VAL A 433 -55.28 -23.32 13.31
CA VAL A 433 -53.83 -23.33 13.04
C VAL A 433 -53.26 -21.91 13.05
N LYS A 434 -53.97 -20.94 12.45
CA LYS A 434 -53.54 -19.53 12.44
C LYS A 434 -53.55 -18.90 13.83
N ALA A 435 -54.53 -19.25 14.66
CA ALA A 435 -54.63 -18.77 16.05
C ALA A 435 -53.52 -19.36 16.94
N VAL A 436 -53.22 -20.66 16.80
CA VAL A 436 -52.21 -21.35 17.62
C VAL A 436 -50.78 -20.97 17.21
N THR A 437 -50.49 -20.93 15.91
CA THR A 437 -49.12 -20.68 15.43
C THR A 437 -48.79 -19.20 15.27
N GLY A 438 -49.80 -18.32 15.24
CA GLY A 438 -49.65 -16.90 14.89
C GLY A 438 -49.20 -16.66 13.45
N ARG A 439 -49.09 -17.70 12.62
CA ARG A 439 -48.62 -17.65 11.23
C ARG A 439 -49.70 -18.15 10.28
N GLN A 440 -49.74 -17.57 9.09
CA GLN A 440 -50.66 -18.01 8.04
C GLN A 440 -50.01 -19.13 7.21
N ILE A 441 -50.16 -20.38 7.66
CA ILE A 441 -49.65 -21.58 6.97
C ILE A 441 -50.60 -21.98 5.83
N PHE A 442 -51.87 -22.17 6.14
CA PHE A 442 -52.93 -22.42 5.15
C PHE A 442 -53.52 -21.11 4.62
N GLN A 443 -54.04 -21.13 3.39
CA GLN A 443 -54.64 -19.94 2.76
C GLN A 443 -56.16 -19.85 3.03
N PRO A 444 -56.73 -18.64 3.10
CA PRO A 444 -58.17 -18.46 3.32
C PRO A 444 -59.00 -18.95 2.13
N LEU A 445 -60.26 -19.34 2.38
CA LEU A 445 -61.15 -19.92 1.37
C LEU A 445 -61.31 -19.07 0.10
N HIS A 446 -61.34 -17.73 0.21
CA HIS A 446 -61.44 -16.87 -0.97
C HIS A 446 -60.25 -17.04 -1.92
N SER A 447 -59.05 -17.33 -1.39
CA SER A 447 -57.84 -17.56 -2.21
C SER A 447 -57.89 -18.93 -2.88
N LEU A 448 -58.45 -19.94 -2.21
CA LEU A 448 -58.67 -21.26 -2.78
C LEU A 448 -59.67 -21.20 -3.94
N ARG A 449 -60.76 -20.45 -3.79
CA ARG A 449 -61.75 -20.24 -4.87
C ARG A 449 -61.12 -19.56 -6.09
N THR A 450 -60.21 -18.61 -5.90
CA THR A 450 -59.49 -18.00 -7.02
C THR A 450 -58.59 -19.00 -7.74
N ALA A 451 -57.90 -19.88 -6.99
CA ALA A 451 -57.06 -20.93 -7.57
C ALA A 451 -57.90 -22.01 -8.28
N GLU A 452 -59.08 -22.33 -7.75
CA GLU A 452 -60.03 -23.28 -8.33
C GLU A 452 -60.52 -22.85 -9.71
N LYS A 453 -60.75 -21.53 -9.92
CA LYS A 453 -61.18 -21.00 -11.23
C LYS A 453 -60.24 -21.38 -12.37
N ALA A 454 -58.94 -21.49 -12.11
CA ALA A 454 -57.96 -21.87 -13.13
C ALA A 454 -58.10 -23.34 -13.58
N LEU A 455 -58.74 -24.18 -12.77
CA LEU A 455 -58.93 -25.61 -13.03
C LEU A 455 -60.33 -25.93 -13.57
N LEU A 456 -61.26 -24.98 -13.49
CA LEU A 456 -62.62 -25.18 -13.97
C LEU A 456 -62.67 -25.08 -15.50
N PRO A 457 -63.57 -25.84 -16.16
CA PRO A 457 -63.80 -25.72 -17.60
C PRO A 457 -64.09 -24.27 -18.02
N GLY A 458 -63.54 -23.85 -19.18
CA GLY A 458 -63.73 -22.51 -19.73
C GLY A 458 -62.70 -21.46 -19.27
N TYR A 459 -61.65 -21.84 -18.55
CA TYR A 459 -60.59 -20.90 -18.13
C TYR A 459 -59.55 -20.62 -19.22
N HIS A 460 -59.12 -21.66 -19.94
CA HIS A 460 -58.06 -21.54 -20.96
C HIS A 460 -58.65 -21.20 -22.32
N PRO A 461 -58.06 -20.22 -23.05
CA PRO A 461 -58.40 -20.01 -24.46
C PRO A 461 -57.92 -21.23 -25.26
N PHE A 462 -58.76 -21.70 -26.16
CA PHE A 462 -58.42 -22.69 -27.17
C PHE A 462 -59.09 -22.25 -28.48
N GLU A 463 -58.45 -22.57 -29.59
CA GLU A 463 -58.99 -22.38 -30.95
C GLU A 463 -59.07 -23.73 -31.64
#